data_AF-A0A495JJP6-F1
#
_entry.id   AF-A0A495JJP6-F1
#
_cell.length_a   1.000
_cell.length_b   1.000
_cell.length_c   1.000
_cell.angle_alpha   90.00
_cell.angle_beta   90.00
_cell.angle_gamma   90.00
#
_symmetry.space_group_name_H-M   'P 1'
#
loop_
_entity.id
_entity.type
_entity.pdbx_description
1 polymer ?
#
loop_
_entity_poly.entity_id
_entity_poly.type
_entity_poly.pdbx_seq_one_letter_code
_entity_poly.pdbx_strand_id
1 'polypeptide(L)'
;MVVAVAGIGVAVAGSRDGSMAIYKDGTVVDGAAINGYLHVRANNVTIKNSTIRYGGASHALRIFDGFSGTVIEDTKIHCGSARTNGVVFGNYTARRVQVFGCRHGFMYSDSAPATIVESTWNGKAVTAGAEIGPAPEAPAESTATPSARPSATRTTAPAPSSAPPPEAIGSIPESFPGPNNTGVPSGVTLKASGSINAVRDGQVFTGLDIKGCVTVTAKNVVLRKSRISCGGLYSIRTKGAVNLLVEDVEINGQGTNSAAVCCGDYTLRRVEITNTIDGPRLGNNTVIENSWIHHLSRASGSHNDALQTTGASNIVVRGNSLETYNPITRDPFNACIMIGSTTGPVVSNLTFENNYCNGGNYSIGIREDLNGSNIRFRQNVFGRDFRFGVVARPTQAGISWDKPSNVWADDRRPVVP
;
A
#
# COMPACT_ATOMS: atom_id res chain seq x y z
N MET A 1 3.83 -6.95 -32.41
CA MET A 1 2.97 -6.44 -33.49
C MET A 1 2.10 -5.35 -32.89
N VAL A 2 2.31 -4.11 -33.30
CA VAL A 2 1.64 -2.92 -32.75
C VAL A 2 0.19 -2.93 -33.23
N VAL A 3 -0.77 -3.01 -32.32
CA VAL A 3 -2.17 -2.78 -32.66
C VAL A 3 -2.39 -1.27 -32.63
N ALA A 4 -2.61 -0.70 -33.81
CA ALA A 4 -3.02 0.69 -33.96
C ALA A 4 -4.43 0.86 -33.37
N VAL A 5 -4.55 1.68 -32.33
CA VAL A 5 -5.86 2.15 -31.84
C VAL A 5 -6.23 3.34 -32.72
N ALA A 6 -7.13 3.13 -33.68
CA ALA A 6 -7.73 4.19 -34.47
C ALA A 6 -8.82 4.88 -33.63
N GLY A 7 -8.65 6.18 -33.36
CA GLY A 7 -9.66 7.00 -32.69
C GLY A 7 -9.09 8.16 -31.87
N ILE A 8 -8.84 9.28 -32.54
CA ILE A 8 -8.66 10.66 -32.03
C ILE A 8 -8.10 10.80 -30.60
N GLY A 9 -6.76 10.92 -30.52
CA GLY A 9 -6.07 11.66 -29.47
C GLY A 9 -5.92 10.97 -28.11
N VAL A 10 -5.66 9.67 -28.08
CA VAL A 10 -5.60 8.91 -26.83
C VAL A 10 -4.18 8.85 -26.26
N ALA A 11 -3.98 9.39 -25.06
CA ALA A 11 -2.81 9.09 -24.25
C ALA A 11 -3.03 7.71 -23.59
N VAL A 12 -2.89 6.64 -24.38
CA VAL A 12 -2.79 5.27 -23.88
C VAL A 12 -1.32 4.95 -23.69
N ALA A 13 -0.91 4.66 -22.46
CA ALA A 13 0.42 4.10 -22.23
C ALA A 13 0.32 2.57 -22.33
N GLY A 14 0.80 2.00 -23.42
CA GLY A 14 1.10 0.56 -23.50
C GLY A 14 2.44 0.29 -22.83
N SER A 15 2.49 -0.62 -21.87
CA SER A 15 3.73 -1.05 -21.22
C SER A 15 4.34 -2.27 -21.91
N ARG A 16 5.65 -2.49 -21.69
CA ARG A 16 6.39 -3.61 -22.31
C ARG A 16 5.88 -4.99 -21.89
N ASP A 17 5.12 -5.06 -20.80
CA ASP A 17 4.46 -6.26 -20.30
C ASP A 17 3.10 -6.54 -20.95
N GLY A 18 2.64 -5.71 -21.90
CA GLY A 18 1.34 -5.85 -22.56
C GLY A 18 0.16 -5.26 -21.79
N SER A 19 0.41 -4.61 -20.64
CA SER A 19 -0.59 -3.88 -19.87
C SER A 19 -0.88 -2.49 -20.47
N MET A 20 -2.02 -1.92 -20.08
CA MET A 20 -2.54 -0.67 -20.59
C MET A 20 -3.04 0.22 -19.45
N ALA A 21 -2.77 1.53 -19.54
CA ALA A 21 -3.36 2.53 -18.63
C ALA A 21 -3.94 3.71 -19.41
N ILE A 22 -5.15 4.13 -19.02
CA ILE A 22 -5.94 5.20 -19.62
C ILE A 22 -6.01 6.36 -18.62
N TYR A 23 -5.54 7.53 -19.05
CA TYR A 23 -5.48 8.76 -18.23
C TYR A 23 -6.29 9.93 -18.79
N LYS A 24 -6.88 9.77 -19.98
CA LYS A 24 -7.62 10.83 -20.65
C LYS A 24 -9.11 10.54 -20.62
N ASP A 25 -9.88 11.48 -20.10
CA ASP A 25 -11.35 11.41 -20.08
C ASP A 25 -11.91 11.23 -21.51
N GLY A 26 -12.96 10.42 -21.65
CA GLY A 26 -13.61 10.15 -22.94
C GLY A 26 -12.83 9.18 -23.86
N THR A 27 -11.74 8.58 -23.38
CA THR A 27 -10.97 7.61 -24.17
C THR A 27 -11.82 6.43 -24.62
N VAL A 28 -11.71 6.05 -25.89
CA VAL A 28 -12.32 4.85 -26.46
C VAL A 28 -11.23 3.83 -26.82
N VAL A 29 -11.34 2.62 -26.28
CA VAL A 29 -10.55 1.45 -26.66
C VAL A 29 -11.46 0.50 -27.41
N ASP A 30 -11.21 0.27 -28.69
CA ASP A 30 -12.01 -0.59 -29.56
C ASP A 30 -11.13 -1.67 -30.20
N GLY A 31 -11.54 -2.94 -30.12
CA GLY A 31 -10.84 -4.05 -30.78
C GLY A 31 -9.48 -4.41 -30.20
N ALA A 32 -9.16 -3.99 -28.97
CA ALA A 32 -7.83 -4.17 -28.40
C ALA A 32 -7.59 -5.58 -27.83
N ALA A 33 -6.40 -6.14 -28.07
CA ALA A 33 -5.92 -7.34 -27.39
C ALA A 33 -4.85 -6.96 -26.35
N ILE A 34 -5.25 -6.94 -25.08
CA ILE A 34 -4.43 -6.52 -23.94
C ILE A 34 -3.92 -7.77 -23.23
N ASN A 35 -2.61 -7.99 -23.25
CA ASN A 35 -1.96 -9.14 -22.60
C ASN A 35 -1.29 -8.68 -21.31
N GLY A 36 -2.09 -8.09 -20.43
CA GLY A 36 -1.69 -7.47 -19.18
C GLY A 36 -2.92 -6.90 -18.47
N TYR A 37 -2.74 -6.10 -17.44
CA TYR A 37 -3.87 -5.41 -16.80
C TYR A 37 -4.32 -4.19 -17.63
N LEU A 38 -5.56 -3.76 -17.41
CA LEU A 38 -6.09 -2.48 -17.90
C LEU A 38 -6.47 -1.57 -16.73
N HIS A 39 -5.79 -0.44 -16.61
CA HIS A 39 -6.08 0.58 -15.59
C HIS A 39 -6.81 1.77 -16.19
N VAL A 40 -7.98 2.10 -15.64
CA VAL A 40 -8.80 3.25 -16.02
C VAL A 40 -8.70 4.31 -14.94
N ARG A 41 -8.02 5.42 -15.27
CA ARG A 41 -7.78 6.59 -14.41
C ARG A 41 -8.29 7.87 -15.09
N ALA A 42 -9.47 7.77 -15.67
CA ALA A 42 -10.12 8.84 -16.40
C ALA A 42 -11.63 8.62 -16.41
N ASN A 43 -12.41 9.69 -16.54
CA ASN A 43 -13.86 9.62 -16.63
C ASN A 43 -14.34 9.25 -18.04
N ASN A 44 -15.55 8.70 -18.14
CA ASN A 44 -16.25 8.49 -19.41
C ASN A 44 -15.48 7.64 -20.43
N VAL A 45 -14.68 6.68 -19.94
CA VAL A 45 -13.89 5.79 -20.78
C VAL A 45 -14.76 4.68 -21.35
N THR A 46 -14.65 4.41 -22.65
CA THR A 46 -15.34 3.28 -23.30
C THR A 46 -14.33 2.21 -23.70
N ILE A 47 -14.58 0.96 -23.31
CA ILE A 47 -13.80 -0.22 -23.71
C ILE A 47 -14.76 -1.16 -24.41
N LYS A 48 -14.55 -1.40 -25.70
CA LYS A 48 -15.45 -2.23 -26.49
C LYS A 48 -14.73 -3.21 -27.42
N ASN A 49 -15.39 -4.31 -27.74
CA ASN A 49 -14.90 -5.35 -28.65
C ASN A 49 -13.48 -5.86 -28.31
N SER A 50 -13.09 -5.80 -27.04
CA SER A 50 -11.70 -5.98 -26.64
C SER A 50 -11.50 -7.32 -25.91
N THR A 51 -10.25 -7.76 -25.78
CA THR A 51 -9.90 -8.92 -24.96
C THR A 51 -8.74 -8.59 -24.03
N ILE A 52 -8.89 -8.92 -22.75
CA ILE A 52 -7.90 -8.72 -21.69
C ILE A 52 -7.46 -10.10 -21.18
N ARG A 53 -6.15 -10.36 -21.11
CA ARG A 53 -5.56 -11.58 -20.54
C ARG A 53 -4.53 -11.19 -19.50
N TYR A 54 -4.78 -11.53 -18.24
CA TYR A 54 -3.91 -11.14 -17.13
C TYR A 54 -3.62 -12.32 -16.19
N GLY A 55 -2.34 -12.65 -16.00
CA GLY A 55 -1.89 -13.77 -15.16
C GLY A 55 -1.45 -13.39 -13.75
N GLY A 56 -1.43 -12.11 -13.39
CA GLY A 56 -0.93 -11.64 -12.09
C GLY A 56 -1.95 -11.73 -10.96
N ALA A 57 -1.51 -11.67 -9.71
CA ALA A 57 -2.35 -11.87 -8.52
C ALA A 57 -3.18 -10.64 -8.08
N SER A 58 -3.50 -9.72 -9.01
CA SER A 58 -4.21 -8.46 -8.72
C SER A 58 -5.53 -8.33 -9.52
N HIS A 59 -5.71 -7.30 -10.35
CA HIS A 59 -6.96 -7.02 -11.06
C HIS A 59 -6.72 -6.92 -12.57
N ALA A 60 -7.54 -7.60 -13.37
CA ALA A 60 -7.43 -7.59 -14.82
C ALA A 60 -7.89 -6.26 -15.43
N LEU A 61 -8.98 -5.68 -14.92
CA LEU A 61 -9.45 -4.35 -15.30
C LEU A 61 -9.80 -3.57 -14.03
N ARG A 62 -9.12 -2.44 -13.79
CA ARG A 62 -9.33 -1.58 -12.63
C ARG A 62 -9.74 -0.16 -13.01
N ILE A 63 -10.95 0.24 -12.66
CA ILE A 63 -11.40 1.63 -12.50
C ILE A 63 -10.91 2.10 -11.12
N PHE A 64 -10.18 3.21 -11.10
CA PHE A 64 -9.66 3.82 -9.87
C PHE A 64 -10.65 4.80 -9.26
N ASP A 65 -10.54 5.00 -7.95
CA ASP A 65 -11.37 5.94 -7.21
C ASP A 65 -11.24 7.36 -7.76
N GLY A 66 -12.34 8.12 -7.69
CA GLY A 66 -12.43 9.47 -8.25
C GLY A 66 -12.75 9.51 -9.75
N PHE A 67 -12.85 8.35 -10.41
CA PHE A 67 -13.25 8.25 -11.82
C PHE A 67 -14.56 7.48 -11.97
N SER A 68 -15.40 7.93 -12.90
CA SER A 68 -16.72 7.34 -13.16
C SER A 68 -17.11 7.37 -14.62
N GLY A 69 -18.22 6.73 -14.97
CA GLY A 69 -18.74 6.70 -16.33
C GLY A 69 -17.98 5.74 -17.25
N THR A 70 -17.23 4.79 -16.71
CA THR A 70 -16.57 3.78 -17.55
C THR A 70 -17.62 2.83 -18.13
N VAL A 71 -17.58 2.61 -19.44
CA VAL A 71 -18.47 1.70 -20.17
C VAL A 71 -17.64 0.59 -20.78
N ILE A 72 -18.01 -0.66 -20.51
CA ILE A 72 -17.35 -1.88 -21.00
C ILE A 72 -18.37 -2.67 -21.79
N GLU A 73 -18.16 -2.84 -23.08
CA GLU A 73 -19.10 -3.51 -23.98
C GLU A 73 -18.41 -4.63 -24.78
N ASP A 74 -19.08 -5.75 -24.99
CA ASP A 74 -18.63 -6.80 -25.93
C ASP A 74 -17.17 -7.25 -25.71
N THR A 75 -16.75 -7.31 -24.44
CA THR A 75 -15.34 -7.48 -24.04
C THR A 75 -15.14 -8.77 -23.26
N LYS A 76 -14.03 -9.47 -23.53
CA LYS A 76 -13.64 -10.72 -22.86
C LYS A 76 -12.47 -10.50 -21.91
N ILE A 77 -12.56 -11.02 -20.69
CA ILE A 77 -11.52 -10.90 -19.66
C ILE A 77 -11.13 -12.29 -19.17
N HIS A 78 -9.86 -12.64 -19.32
CA HIS A 78 -9.31 -13.92 -18.90
C HIS A 78 -8.27 -13.72 -17.80
N CYS A 79 -8.57 -14.26 -16.62
CA CYS A 79 -7.64 -14.34 -15.51
C CYS A 79 -6.86 -15.66 -15.56
N GLY A 80 -5.54 -15.56 -15.61
CA GLY A 80 -4.63 -16.70 -15.61
C GLY A 80 -4.23 -17.18 -14.21
N SER A 81 -4.65 -16.48 -13.15
CA SER A 81 -4.39 -16.85 -11.76
C SER A 81 -5.68 -16.85 -10.94
N ALA A 82 -5.80 -17.84 -10.05
CA ALA A 82 -6.92 -17.97 -9.11
C ALA A 82 -6.97 -16.82 -8.08
N ARG A 83 -5.95 -15.96 -8.02
CA ARG A 83 -5.93 -14.77 -7.15
C ARG A 83 -6.40 -13.50 -7.87
N THR A 84 -6.58 -13.53 -9.18
CA THR A 84 -6.92 -12.36 -9.99
C THR A 84 -8.40 -12.00 -9.92
N ASN A 85 -8.74 -10.73 -9.81
CA ASN A 85 -10.11 -10.23 -9.97
C ASN A 85 -10.34 -9.70 -11.39
N GLY A 86 -11.57 -9.78 -11.89
CA GLY A 86 -11.97 -9.33 -13.22
C GLY A 86 -12.07 -7.81 -13.30
N VAL A 87 -13.31 -7.29 -13.24
CA VAL A 87 -13.60 -5.85 -13.29
C VAL A 87 -13.76 -5.30 -11.86
N VAL A 88 -12.95 -4.31 -11.49
CA VAL A 88 -12.95 -3.67 -10.17
C VAL A 88 -12.71 -2.16 -10.30
N PHE A 89 -12.92 -1.29 -9.32
CA PHE A 89 -13.95 -1.37 -8.29
C PHE A 89 -15.02 -0.35 -8.66
N GLY A 90 -16.22 -0.82 -9.01
CA GLY A 90 -17.39 0.04 -9.18
C GLY A 90 -17.28 1.18 -10.21
N ASN A 91 -18.32 2.00 -10.27
CA ASN A 91 -18.46 3.16 -11.15
C ASN A 91 -18.33 2.85 -12.65
N TYR A 92 -18.79 1.67 -13.06
CA TYR A 92 -18.81 1.22 -14.44
C TYR A 92 -20.15 0.65 -14.88
N THR A 93 -20.36 0.65 -16.20
CA THR A 93 -21.41 -0.11 -16.88
C THR A 93 -20.77 -1.23 -17.69
N ALA A 94 -21.15 -2.49 -17.46
CA ALA A 94 -20.72 -3.65 -18.22
C ALA A 94 -21.90 -4.23 -19.00
N ARG A 95 -21.75 -4.34 -20.33
CA ARG A 95 -22.77 -4.93 -21.22
C ARG A 95 -22.14 -6.02 -22.09
N ARG A 96 -22.70 -7.23 -22.06
CA ARG A 96 -22.16 -8.38 -22.83
C ARG A 96 -20.67 -8.65 -22.54
N VAL A 97 -20.27 -8.47 -21.28
CA VAL A 97 -18.90 -8.73 -20.83
C VAL A 97 -18.76 -10.17 -20.36
N GLN A 98 -17.73 -10.87 -20.81
CA GLN A 98 -17.47 -12.26 -20.43
C GLN A 98 -16.17 -12.35 -19.61
N VAL A 99 -16.27 -12.81 -18.36
CA VAL A 99 -15.14 -12.93 -17.43
C VAL A 99 -14.84 -14.41 -17.14
N PHE A 100 -13.59 -14.82 -17.29
CA PHE A 100 -13.15 -16.22 -17.19
C PHE A 100 -12.00 -16.37 -16.21
N GLY A 101 -12.07 -17.36 -15.32
CA GLY A 101 -10.97 -17.77 -14.44
C GLY A 101 -10.65 -16.82 -13.28
N CYS A 102 -11.40 -15.73 -13.11
CA CYS A 102 -11.16 -14.75 -12.07
C CYS A 102 -11.76 -15.19 -10.73
N ARG A 103 -11.09 -14.85 -9.61
CA ARG A 103 -11.56 -15.04 -8.22
C ARG A 103 -12.88 -14.33 -7.96
N HIS A 104 -13.00 -13.10 -8.45
CA HIS A 104 -14.22 -12.31 -8.47
C HIS A 104 -14.40 -11.76 -9.89
N GLY A 105 -15.57 -11.94 -10.50
CA GLY A 105 -15.81 -11.51 -11.88
C GLY A 105 -16.03 -10.01 -12.01
N PHE A 106 -16.96 -9.49 -11.21
CA PHE A 106 -17.40 -8.09 -11.20
C PHE A 106 -17.47 -7.62 -9.75
N MET A 107 -16.68 -6.61 -9.39
CA MET A 107 -16.64 -6.05 -8.03
C MET A 107 -17.15 -4.61 -8.03
N TYR A 108 -18.08 -4.33 -7.12
CA TYR A 108 -18.71 -3.04 -6.90
C TYR A 108 -19.27 -2.97 -5.47
N SER A 109 -19.67 -1.79 -5.03
CA SER A 109 -20.29 -1.54 -3.71
C SER A 109 -21.38 -0.48 -3.84
N ASP A 110 -22.15 -0.23 -2.80
CA ASP A 110 -23.16 0.85 -2.80
C ASP A 110 -22.53 2.24 -3.03
N SER A 111 -21.32 2.45 -2.50
CA SER A 111 -20.54 3.68 -2.69
C SER A 111 -19.86 3.79 -4.06
N ALA A 112 -19.78 2.69 -4.81
CA ALA A 112 -19.21 2.61 -6.15
C ALA A 112 -20.01 1.58 -6.95
N PRO A 113 -21.23 1.92 -7.40
CA PRO A 113 -22.14 0.96 -8.00
C PRO A 113 -21.69 0.54 -9.40
N ALA A 114 -22.14 -0.63 -9.85
CA ALA A 114 -21.99 -1.05 -11.24
C ALA A 114 -23.35 -1.33 -11.85
N THR A 115 -23.48 -1.12 -13.16
CA THR A 115 -24.59 -1.62 -13.96
C THR A 115 -24.08 -2.79 -14.79
N ILE A 116 -24.64 -3.99 -14.62
CA ILE A 116 -24.20 -5.20 -15.32
C ILE A 116 -25.37 -5.80 -16.07
N VAL A 117 -25.25 -5.89 -17.39
CA VAL A 117 -26.30 -6.33 -18.31
C VAL A 117 -25.74 -7.39 -19.25
N GLU A 118 -26.47 -8.48 -19.47
CA GLU A 118 -26.12 -9.55 -20.42
C GLU A 118 -24.69 -10.10 -20.27
N SER A 119 -24.11 -10.00 -19.08
CA SER A 119 -22.70 -10.33 -18.83
C SER A 119 -22.59 -11.65 -18.08
N THR A 120 -21.43 -12.31 -18.22
CA THR A 120 -21.20 -13.62 -17.61
C THR A 120 -19.89 -13.68 -16.85
N TRP A 121 -19.86 -14.43 -15.75
CA TRP A 121 -18.65 -14.83 -15.04
C TRP A 121 -18.59 -16.36 -14.95
N ASN A 122 -17.52 -16.95 -15.49
CA ASN A 122 -17.31 -18.41 -15.58
C ASN A 122 -18.52 -19.13 -16.21
N GLY A 123 -19.09 -18.54 -17.27
CA GLY A 123 -20.25 -19.08 -17.99
C GLY A 123 -21.61 -18.85 -17.31
N LYS A 124 -21.66 -18.31 -16.09
CA LYS A 124 -22.91 -17.97 -15.39
C LYS A 124 -23.28 -16.51 -15.62
N ALA A 125 -24.56 -16.22 -15.87
CA ALA A 125 -25.06 -14.85 -16.01
C ALA A 125 -24.90 -14.04 -14.71
N VAL A 126 -24.59 -12.75 -14.83
CA VAL A 126 -24.43 -11.81 -13.72
C VAL A 126 -25.23 -10.54 -14.02
N THR A 127 -26.00 -10.07 -13.04
CA THR A 127 -26.73 -8.79 -13.09
C THR A 127 -26.42 -7.95 -11.86
N ALA A 128 -26.36 -6.62 -12.00
CA ALA A 128 -26.12 -5.72 -10.88
C ALA A 128 -27.27 -5.81 -9.86
N GLY A 129 -26.94 -6.01 -8.58
CA GLY A 129 -27.90 -6.19 -7.48
C GLY A 129 -28.09 -7.63 -6.99
N ALA A 130 -27.44 -8.62 -7.63
CA ALA A 130 -27.21 -9.90 -6.99
C ALA A 130 -25.98 -9.77 -6.08
N GLU A 131 -26.18 -9.73 -4.76
CA GLU A 131 -25.09 -9.86 -3.80
C GLU A 131 -24.26 -11.10 -4.14
N ILE A 132 -22.96 -10.92 -4.40
CA ILE A 132 -22.04 -12.05 -4.50
C ILE A 132 -21.68 -12.44 -3.07
N GLY A 133 -22.58 -13.19 -2.43
CA GLY A 133 -22.27 -13.99 -1.25
C GLY A 133 -21.12 -14.96 -1.55
N PRO A 134 -20.46 -15.51 -0.52
CA PRO A 134 -19.39 -16.49 -0.71
C PRO A 134 -19.91 -17.64 -1.58
N ALA A 135 -19.08 -18.08 -2.53
CA ALA A 135 -19.41 -19.12 -3.48
C ALA A 135 -20.06 -20.33 -2.77
N PRO A 136 -21.14 -20.92 -3.31
CA PRO A 136 -21.73 -22.11 -2.72
C PRO A 136 -20.71 -23.26 -2.77
N GLU A 137 -20.47 -23.85 -1.60
CA GLU A 137 -19.83 -25.13 -1.46
C GLU A 137 -20.61 -26.16 -2.29
N ALA A 138 -19.90 -26.92 -3.14
CA ALA A 138 -20.52 -27.89 -4.03
C ALA A 138 -21.23 -28.99 -3.22
N PRO A 139 -22.43 -29.46 -3.62
CA PRO A 139 -23.08 -30.57 -2.94
C PRO A 139 -22.30 -31.87 -3.16
N ALA A 140 -22.19 -32.64 -2.09
CA ALA A 140 -21.81 -34.05 -2.16
C ALA A 140 -22.89 -34.82 -2.96
N GLU A 141 -22.48 -35.50 -4.03
CA GLU A 141 -23.28 -36.56 -4.64
C GLU A 141 -22.55 -37.90 -4.50
N SER A 142 -23.32 -38.86 -3.98
CA SER A 142 -22.94 -40.24 -3.74
C SER A 142 -23.41 -41.12 -4.90
N THR A 143 -22.72 -42.25 -5.05
CA THR A 143 -23.03 -43.47 -5.83
C THR A 143 -22.84 -43.46 -7.35
N ALA A 144 -21.81 -44.16 -7.83
CA ALA A 144 -21.94 -45.52 -8.40
C ALA A 144 -20.57 -46.10 -8.81
N THR A 145 -20.31 -47.34 -8.41
CA THR A 145 -19.23 -48.20 -8.93
C THR A 145 -19.59 -48.65 -10.36
N PRO A 146 -18.62 -48.81 -11.29
CA PRO A 146 -18.13 -50.17 -11.52
C PRO A 146 -16.65 -50.30 -11.93
N SER A 147 -16.10 -51.44 -11.50
CA SER A 147 -15.20 -52.36 -12.22
C SER A 147 -13.79 -51.93 -12.66
N ALA A 148 -12.84 -52.72 -12.18
CA ALA A 148 -11.38 -52.66 -12.39
C ALA A 148 -10.91 -53.13 -13.79
N ARG A 149 -9.80 -52.55 -14.29
CA ARG A 149 -8.58 -53.23 -14.80
C ARG A 149 -7.49 -52.23 -15.26
N PRO A 150 -6.24 -52.65 -15.50
CA PRO A 150 -5.11 -52.41 -14.61
C PRO A 150 -4.13 -51.31 -15.07
N SER A 151 -3.34 -50.89 -14.08
CA SER A 151 -2.22 -49.96 -14.11
C SER A 151 -1.21 -50.20 -15.24
N ALA A 152 -0.90 -49.15 -16.01
CA ALA A 152 0.31 -49.06 -16.82
C ALA A 152 1.25 -48.03 -16.19
N THR A 153 2.33 -48.53 -15.60
CA THR A 153 3.44 -47.77 -15.03
C THR A 153 4.09 -46.90 -16.09
N ARG A 154 3.96 -45.57 -15.99
CA ARG A 154 4.77 -44.62 -16.78
C ARG A 154 5.86 -44.05 -15.88
N THR A 155 7.10 -44.41 -16.20
CA THR A 155 8.34 -43.82 -15.71
C THR A 155 8.32 -42.30 -15.94
N THR A 156 8.36 -41.52 -14.86
CA THR A 156 8.51 -40.06 -14.91
C THR A 156 9.95 -39.69 -15.24
N ALA A 157 10.15 -38.98 -16.36
CA ALA A 157 11.41 -38.31 -16.67
C ALA A 157 11.63 -37.09 -15.72
N PRO A 158 12.87 -36.73 -15.38
CA PRO A 158 13.13 -35.58 -14.52
C PRO A 158 12.74 -34.27 -15.22
N ALA A 159 12.02 -33.40 -14.52
CA ALA A 159 11.74 -32.05 -15.01
C ALA A 159 13.05 -31.23 -15.11
N PRO A 160 13.25 -30.44 -16.18
CA PRO A 160 14.41 -29.56 -16.29
C PRO A 160 14.35 -28.50 -15.19
N SER A 161 15.47 -28.35 -14.47
CA SER A 161 15.69 -27.28 -13.50
C SER A 161 15.56 -25.93 -14.21
N SER A 162 14.47 -25.22 -13.94
CA SER A 162 14.29 -23.84 -14.38
C SER A 162 15.28 -22.95 -13.63
N ALA A 163 16.15 -22.28 -14.37
CA ALA A 163 16.97 -21.19 -13.87
C ALA A 163 16.11 -20.18 -13.08
N PRO A 164 16.64 -19.57 -12.02
CA PRO A 164 15.89 -18.64 -11.19
C PRO A 164 15.37 -17.45 -12.02
N PRO A 165 14.14 -16.98 -11.79
CA PRO A 165 13.65 -15.76 -12.42
C PRO A 165 14.55 -14.57 -12.06
N PRO A 166 14.69 -13.56 -12.93
CA PRO A 166 15.35 -12.31 -12.57
C PRO A 166 14.71 -11.72 -11.31
N GLU A 167 15.51 -11.36 -10.32
CA GLU A 167 15.05 -10.76 -9.06
C GLU A 167 14.20 -9.51 -9.33
N ALA A 168 13.05 -9.44 -8.65
CA ALA A 168 12.16 -8.31 -8.71
C ALA A 168 12.81 -7.09 -8.05
N ILE A 169 12.98 -6.02 -8.82
CA ILE A 169 13.35 -4.71 -8.30
C ILE A 169 12.17 -4.22 -7.44
N GLY A 170 12.38 -4.07 -6.12
CA GLY A 170 11.47 -3.34 -5.23
C GLY A 170 10.91 -4.09 -4.02
N SER A 171 11.42 -5.26 -3.63
CA SER A 171 11.06 -5.86 -2.33
C SER A 171 11.88 -5.24 -1.20
N ILE A 172 11.23 -4.97 -0.06
CA ILE A 172 11.93 -4.67 1.20
C ILE A 172 12.98 -5.76 1.44
N PRO A 173 14.24 -5.43 1.73
CA PRO A 173 15.23 -6.45 2.06
C PRO A 173 14.78 -7.24 3.31
N GLU A 174 14.90 -8.57 3.28
CA GLU A 174 14.36 -9.47 4.33
C GLU A 174 14.81 -9.15 5.76
N SER A 175 15.93 -8.43 5.92
CA SER A 175 16.46 -7.99 7.21
C SER A 175 15.68 -6.85 7.87
N PHE A 176 14.75 -6.20 7.15
CA PHE A 176 13.97 -5.08 7.66
C PHE A 176 12.53 -5.48 8.02
N PRO A 177 11.82 -4.66 8.82
CA PRO A 177 10.45 -4.95 9.20
C PRO A 177 9.49 -5.07 8.00
N GLY A 178 8.49 -5.91 8.13
CA GLY A 178 7.49 -6.20 7.10
C GLY A 178 6.34 -7.04 7.67
N PRO A 179 5.49 -7.65 6.82
CA PRO A 179 4.20 -8.21 7.23
C PRO A 179 4.29 -9.35 8.25
N ASN A 180 5.45 -10.00 8.37
CA ASN A 180 5.63 -11.16 9.25
C ASN A 180 6.20 -10.79 10.63
N ASN A 181 6.62 -9.55 10.86
CA ASN A 181 7.27 -9.13 12.12
C ASN A 181 6.82 -7.75 12.63
N THR A 182 5.82 -7.13 12.00
CA THR A 182 5.14 -5.92 12.46
C THR A 182 3.65 -6.14 12.61
N GLY A 183 2.97 -5.21 13.29
CA GLY A 183 1.52 -5.25 13.43
C GLY A 183 1.08 -6.25 14.50
N VAL A 184 -0.12 -6.81 14.33
CA VAL A 184 -0.69 -7.74 15.30
C VAL A 184 0.01 -9.10 15.15
N PRO A 185 0.59 -9.67 16.22
CA PRO A 185 1.28 -10.95 16.12
C PRO A 185 0.31 -12.06 15.70
N SER A 186 0.80 -12.97 14.86
CA SER A 186 0.03 -14.14 14.44
C SER A 186 -0.52 -14.93 15.63
N GLY A 187 -1.79 -15.35 15.55
CA GLY A 187 -2.47 -16.10 16.60
C GLY A 187 -3.08 -15.25 17.72
N VAL A 188 -2.95 -13.92 17.70
CA VAL A 188 -3.66 -13.04 18.64
C VAL A 188 -5.14 -12.93 18.25
N THR A 189 -6.03 -13.35 19.15
CA THR A 189 -7.47 -13.08 19.04
C THR A 189 -7.77 -11.67 19.53
N LEU A 190 -8.36 -10.85 18.65
CA LEU A 190 -8.74 -9.47 18.98
C LEU A 190 -10.18 -9.41 19.50
N LYS A 191 -10.37 -8.63 20.57
CA LYS A 191 -11.69 -8.28 21.10
C LYS A 191 -12.14 -6.93 20.53
N ALA A 192 -13.38 -6.86 20.05
CA ALA A 192 -13.95 -5.60 19.56
C ALA A 192 -13.91 -4.50 20.63
N SER A 193 -13.56 -3.29 20.20
CA SER A 193 -13.56 -2.07 21.01
C SER A 193 -13.95 -0.86 20.15
N GLY A 194 -14.49 0.18 20.79
CA GLY A 194 -14.67 1.49 20.18
C GLY A 194 -13.45 2.37 20.40
N SER A 195 -13.60 3.68 20.15
CA SER A 195 -12.57 4.68 20.49
C SER A 195 -12.10 4.58 21.94
N ILE A 196 -10.82 4.85 22.18
CA ILE A 196 -10.20 4.80 23.51
C ILE A 196 -9.82 6.20 23.97
N ASN A 197 -10.20 6.53 25.20
CA ASN A 197 -9.69 7.70 25.92
C ASN A 197 -8.86 7.19 27.12
N ALA A 198 -7.54 7.24 26.98
CA ALA A 198 -6.60 6.82 28.00
C ALA A 198 -6.27 8.02 28.91
N VAL A 199 -6.98 8.10 30.04
CA VAL A 199 -6.98 9.25 30.96
C VAL A 199 -6.40 8.91 32.35
N ARG A 200 -6.06 7.65 32.61
CA ARG A 200 -5.43 7.21 33.86
C ARG A 200 -4.03 6.68 33.58
N ASP A 201 -3.10 7.05 34.46
CA ASP A 201 -1.70 6.65 34.34
C ASP A 201 -1.58 5.12 34.42
N GLY A 202 -0.67 4.55 33.63
CA GLY A 202 -0.39 3.11 33.65
C GLY A 202 -1.46 2.22 33.00
N GLN A 203 -2.45 2.80 32.30
CA GLN A 203 -3.44 1.99 31.59
C GLN A 203 -2.79 1.11 30.52
N VAL A 204 -3.19 -0.17 30.47
CA VAL A 204 -2.75 -1.14 29.47
C VAL A 204 -3.96 -1.59 28.64
N PHE A 205 -3.88 -1.38 27.34
CA PHE A 205 -4.83 -1.84 26.34
C PHE A 205 -4.15 -2.92 25.49
N THR A 206 -4.73 -4.11 25.43
CA THR A 206 -4.11 -5.25 24.74
C THR A 206 -5.14 -6.14 24.07
N GLY A 207 -4.83 -6.67 22.88
CA GLY A 207 -5.70 -7.63 22.20
C GLY A 207 -7.01 -7.00 21.71
N LEU A 208 -7.00 -5.74 21.26
CA LEU A 208 -8.22 -5.03 20.85
C LEU A 208 -8.29 -4.83 19.32
N ASP A 209 -9.47 -4.98 18.74
CA ASP A 209 -9.82 -4.42 17.42
C ASP A 209 -10.61 -3.13 17.66
N ILE A 210 -9.89 -2.01 17.61
CA ILE A 210 -10.38 -0.68 17.91
C ILE A 210 -10.97 -0.08 16.65
N LYS A 211 -12.30 -0.06 16.55
CA LYS A 211 -13.04 0.68 15.53
C LYS A 211 -13.31 2.09 16.05
N GLY A 212 -12.32 2.96 15.88
CA GLY A 212 -12.30 4.29 16.47
C GLY A 212 -10.87 4.78 16.67
N CYS A 213 -10.74 5.99 17.21
CA CYS A 213 -9.45 6.64 17.40
C CYS A 213 -9.03 6.59 18.87
N VAL A 214 -7.73 6.70 19.13
CA VAL A 214 -7.17 6.67 20.48
C VAL A 214 -6.70 8.07 20.88
N THR A 215 -7.22 8.59 21.99
CA THR A 215 -6.69 9.80 22.63
C THR A 215 -6.01 9.43 23.94
N VAL A 216 -4.79 9.91 24.15
CA VAL A 216 -3.98 9.64 25.34
C VAL A 216 -3.67 10.96 26.03
N THR A 217 -4.12 11.10 27.29
CA THR A 217 -3.79 12.25 28.15
C THR A 217 -3.01 11.85 29.39
N ALA A 218 -2.90 10.55 29.66
CA ALA A 218 -2.24 10.00 30.83
C ALA A 218 -0.79 9.58 30.55
N LYS A 219 -0.05 9.28 31.62
CA LYS A 219 1.35 8.84 31.59
C LYS A 219 1.45 7.31 31.54
N ASN A 220 2.53 6.80 30.98
CA ASN A 220 2.89 5.37 31.02
C ASN A 220 1.78 4.45 30.48
N VAL A 221 1.01 4.94 29.50
CA VAL A 221 -0.03 4.14 28.84
C VAL A 221 0.64 3.17 27.88
N VAL A 222 0.15 1.94 27.85
CA VAL A 222 0.59 0.90 26.91
C VAL A 222 -0.57 0.48 26.04
N LEU A 223 -0.41 0.57 24.73
CA LEU A 223 -1.28 -0.04 23.74
C LEU A 223 -0.47 -1.13 23.03
N ARG A 224 -0.92 -2.39 23.09
CA ARG A 224 -0.17 -3.50 22.49
C ARG A 224 -1.02 -4.54 21.81
N LYS A 225 -0.48 -5.29 20.85
CA LYS A 225 -1.14 -6.45 20.21
C LYS A 225 -2.57 -6.12 19.78
N SER A 226 -2.75 -5.00 19.11
CA SER A 226 -4.08 -4.43 18.81
C SER A 226 -4.13 -3.90 17.39
N ARG A 227 -5.34 -3.74 16.86
CA ARG A 227 -5.60 -3.11 15.57
C ARG A 227 -6.39 -1.83 15.79
N ILE A 228 -6.04 -0.77 15.08
CA ILE A 228 -6.78 0.49 15.04
C ILE A 228 -7.29 0.72 13.62
N SER A 229 -8.57 1.02 13.48
CA SER A 229 -9.18 1.56 12.26
C SER A 229 -9.84 2.89 12.61
N CYS A 230 -9.23 4.01 12.19
CA CYS A 230 -9.67 5.35 12.57
C CYS A 230 -9.75 6.28 11.36
N GLY A 231 -10.94 6.77 11.05
CA GLY A 231 -11.19 7.78 10.02
C GLY A 231 -11.07 9.24 10.49
N GLY A 232 -10.50 9.48 11.69
CA GLY A 232 -10.32 10.83 12.25
C GLY A 232 -9.09 11.57 11.70
N LEU A 233 -8.71 12.68 12.34
CA LEU A 233 -7.49 13.42 11.98
C LEU A 233 -6.21 12.64 12.33
N TYR A 234 -6.23 11.90 13.44
CA TYR A 234 -5.12 11.09 13.93
C TYR A 234 -5.64 9.76 14.46
N SER A 235 -5.00 8.64 14.12
CA SER A 235 -5.30 7.34 14.71
C SER A 235 -4.98 7.30 16.20
N ILE A 236 -3.85 7.90 16.59
CA ILE A 236 -3.45 8.10 17.98
C ILE A 236 -3.10 9.57 18.20
N ARG A 237 -3.70 10.19 19.23
CA ARG A 237 -3.40 11.56 19.63
C ARG A 237 -2.97 11.63 21.09
N THR A 238 -1.71 11.97 21.33
CA THR A 238 -1.20 12.42 22.62
C THR A 238 -1.61 13.86 22.88
N LYS A 239 -2.10 14.13 24.10
CA LYS A 239 -2.44 15.45 24.61
C LYS A 239 -1.92 15.55 26.04
N GLY A 240 -0.66 15.96 26.20
CA GLY A 240 0.02 15.96 27.49
C GLY A 240 0.36 14.56 28.03
N ALA A 241 0.27 13.53 27.18
CA ALA A 241 0.74 12.19 27.53
C ALA A 241 2.25 12.20 27.74
N VAL A 242 2.74 11.28 28.56
CA VAL A 242 4.18 11.06 28.77
C VAL A 242 4.44 9.57 28.68
N ASN A 243 5.45 9.17 27.93
CA ASN A 243 5.90 7.78 27.85
C ASN A 243 4.79 6.82 27.39
N LEU A 244 4.09 7.16 26.31
CA LEU A 244 3.17 6.23 25.64
C LEU A 244 3.97 5.14 24.93
N LEU A 245 3.67 3.87 25.18
CA LEU A 245 4.18 2.75 24.39
C LEU A 245 3.08 2.20 23.48
N VAL A 246 3.35 2.14 22.18
CA VAL A 246 2.55 1.44 21.18
C VAL A 246 3.39 0.31 20.57
N GLU A 247 3.01 -0.94 20.84
CA GLU A 247 3.85 -2.10 20.50
C GLU A 247 3.03 -3.21 19.84
N ASP A 248 3.49 -3.74 18.70
CA ASP A 248 2.79 -4.81 17.98
C ASP A 248 1.36 -4.40 17.59
N VAL A 249 1.22 -3.24 16.95
CA VAL A 249 -0.08 -2.65 16.61
C VAL A 249 -0.18 -2.38 15.11
N GLU A 250 -1.30 -2.80 14.52
CA GLU A 250 -1.71 -2.37 13.18
C GLU A 250 -2.50 -1.06 13.28
N ILE A 251 -2.13 -0.06 12.48
CA ILE A 251 -2.81 1.23 12.40
C ILE A 251 -3.24 1.46 10.95
N ASN A 252 -4.55 1.57 10.73
CA ASN A 252 -5.13 1.93 9.45
C ASN A 252 -5.89 3.27 9.58
N GLY A 253 -5.39 4.29 8.88
CA GLY A 253 -5.95 5.64 8.90
C GLY A 253 -7.14 5.88 7.98
N GLN A 254 -7.65 4.83 7.31
CA GLN A 254 -8.80 4.83 6.41
C GLN A 254 -8.74 5.89 5.29
N GLY A 255 -7.53 6.35 4.96
CA GLY A 255 -7.26 7.35 3.94
C GLY A 255 -7.46 8.80 4.38
N THR A 256 -7.86 9.06 5.63
CA THR A 256 -8.29 10.39 6.09
C THR A 256 -7.40 11.01 7.16
N ASN A 257 -6.59 10.21 7.87
CA ASN A 257 -5.69 10.75 8.89
C ASN A 257 -4.70 11.74 8.26
N SER A 258 -4.63 12.96 8.81
CA SER A 258 -3.56 13.90 8.47
C SER A 258 -2.21 13.34 8.90
N ALA A 259 -2.16 12.62 10.01
CA ALA A 259 -0.99 11.86 10.46
C ALA A 259 -1.43 10.64 11.27
N ALA A 260 -0.67 9.53 11.23
CA ALA A 260 -0.99 8.32 12.00
C ALA A 260 -1.01 8.57 13.52
N VAL A 261 0.05 9.19 14.02
CA VAL A 261 0.27 9.47 15.44
C VAL A 261 0.70 10.93 15.60
N CYS A 262 0.15 11.62 16.59
CA CYS A 262 0.58 12.97 16.95
C CYS A 262 0.58 13.16 18.48
N CYS A 263 1.42 13.97 19.10
CA CYS A 263 2.52 14.67 18.48
C CYS A 263 3.89 14.37 19.09
N GLY A 264 3.99 13.89 20.34
CA GLY A 264 5.27 13.53 20.96
C GLY A 264 5.09 12.68 22.22
N ASP A 265 6.20 12.39 22.89
CA ASP A 265 6.31 11.58 24.10
C ASP A 265 5.74 10.15 23.94
N TYR A 266 6.12 9.50 22.84
CA TYR A 266 5.70 8.13 22.54
C TYR A 266 6.83 7.27 21.94
N THR A 267 6.69 5.96 22.12
CA THR A 267 7.47 4.93 21.43
C THR A 267 6.54 4.09 20.57
N LEU A 268 6.85 3.97 19.28
CA LEU A 268 6.25 2.99 18.38
C LEU A 268 7.25 1.86 18.15
N ARG A 269 6.83 0.61 18.41
CA ARG A 269 7.67 -0.57 18.25
C ARG A 269 6.92 -1.66 17.50
N ARG A 270 7.51 -2.17 16.41
CA ARG A 270 6.89 -3.23 15.58
C ARG A 270 5.46 -2.89 15.16
N VAL A 271 5.20 -1.61 14.88
CA VAL A 271 3.89 -1.19 14.37
C VAL A 271 3.84 -1.30 12.85
N GLU A 272 2.66 -1.57 12.32
CA GLU A 272 2.36 -1.45 10.89
C GLU A 272 1.43 -0.25 10.71
N ILE A 273 1.78 0.67 9.81
CA ILE A 273 0.99 1.88 9.55
C ILE A 273 0.65 1.96 8.07
N THR A 274 -0.64 2.02 7.77
CA THR A 274 -1.18 2.10 6.40
C THR A 274 -2.31 3.11 6.27
N ASN A 275 -2.58 3.53 5.03
CA ASN A 275 -3.74 4.33 4.67
C ASN A 275 -3.84 5.65 5.46
N THR A 276 -2.71 6.30 5.73
CA THR A 276 -2.66 7.64 6.33
C THR A 276 -2.10 8.62 5.30
N ILE A 277 -2.45 9.90 5.39
CA ILE A 277 -1.81 10.92 4.53
C ILE A 277 -0.33 10.99 4.90
N ASP A 278 -0.02 11.39 6.13
CA ASP A 278 1.31 11.22 6.69
C ASP A 278 1.34 10.06 7.68
N GLY A 279 2.50 9.45 7.87
CA GLY A 279 2.75 8.59 9.01
C GLY A 279 2.83 9.40 10.32
N PRO A 280 3.64 8.98 11.30
CA PRO A 280 3.79 9.68 12.57
C PRO A 280 4.40 11.10 12.47
N ARG A 281 3.85 12.02 13.27
CA ARG A 281 4.45 13.33 13.57
C ARG A 281 5.45 13.15 14.72
N LEU A 282 6.69 13.58 14.51
CA LEU A 282 7.81 13.40 15.44
C LEU A 282 8.04 14.69 16.25
N GLY A 283 7.31 14.82 17.35
CA GLY A 283 7.56 15.79 18.41
C GLY A 283 8.62 15.30 19.38
N ASN A 284 8.76 16.00 20.51
CA ASN A 284 9.79 15.70 21.50
C ASN A 284 9.71 14.26 22.01
N ASN A 285 10.86 13.69 22.36
CA ASN A 285 10.97 12.39 23.03
C ASN A 285 10.22 11.27 22.28
N THR A 286 10.46 11.17 20.98
CA THR A 286 9.81 10.20 20.11
C THR A 286 10.78 9.10 19.70
N VAL A 287 10.36 7.84 19.86
CA VAL A 287 11.09 6.67 19.36
C VAL A 287 10.21 5.91 18.38
N ILE A 288 10.74 5.58 17.20
CA ILE A 288 10.11 4.67 16.25
C ILE A 288 11.13 3.60 15.90
N GLU A 289 10.80 2.35 16.24
CA GLU A 289 11.71 1.25 16.06
C GLU A 289 11.07 -0.02 15.50
N ASN A 290 11.83 -0.69 14.64
CA ASN A 290 11.46 -1.99 14.07
C ASN A 290 10.04 -2.01 13.45
N SER A 291 9.60 -0.88 12.88
CA SER A 291 8.22 -0.68 12.41
C SER A 291 8.16 -0.55 10.89
N TRP A 292 6.97 -0.76 10.32
CA TRP A 292 6.71 -0.72 8.89
C TRP A 292 5.66 0.34 8.57
N ILE A 293 6.04 1.32 7.75
CA ILE A 293 5.16 2.42 7.32
C ILE A 293 5.12 2.38 5.80
N HIS A 294 3.94 2.14 5.25
CA HIS A 294 3.77 1.82 3.83
C HIS A 294 2.34 2.09 3.38
N HIS A 295 2.09 2.09 2.07
CA HIS A 295 0.77 2.35 1.49
C HIS A 295 0.09 3.61 2.08
N LEU A 296 0.82 4.72 2.07
CA LEU A 296 0.24 6.02 2.41
C LEU A 296 -0.89 6.38 1.42
N SER A 297 -1.83 7.19 1.88
CA SER A 297 -3.01 7.61 1.12
C SER A 297 -2.82 9.02 0.59
N ARG A 298 -2.67 9.16 -0.72
CA ARG A 298 -2.54 10.48 -1.36
C ARG A 298 -3.87 11.24 -1.27
N ALA A 299 -3.84 12.44 -0.71
CA ALA A 299 -4.89 13.43 -0.89
C ALA A 299 -4.48 14.45 -1.97
N SER A 300 -5.45 15.14 -2.56
CA SER A 300 -5.15 16.19 -3.54
C SER A 300 -4.26 17.27 -2.92
N GLY A 301 -3.11 17.54 -3.54
CA GLY A 301 -2.14 18.53 -3.07
C GLY A 301 -1.38 18.17 -1.79
N SER A 302 -1.55 16.97 -1.22
CA SER A 302 -0.82 16.60 0.00
C SER A 302 0.64 16.25 -0.28
N HIS A 303 1.50 16.49 0.72
CA HIS A 303 2.92 16.13 0.71
C HIS A 303 3.16 14.99 1.69
N ASN A 304 2.82 13.76 1.26
CA ASN A 304 2.80 12.60 2.14
C ASN A 304 4.19 12.21 2.63
N ASP A 305 4.39 12.29 3.94
CA ASP A 305 5.63 11.90 4.59
C ASP A 305 5.41 10.63 5.41
N ALA A 306 6.30 9.63 5.29
CA ALA A 306 6.25 8.47 6.18
C ALA A 306 6.54 8.90 7.62
N LEU A 307 7.36 9.93 7.81
CA LEU A 307 7.68 10.54 9.09
C LEU A 307 7.85 12.06 8.92
N GLN A 308 7.34 12.86 9.85
CA GLN A 308 7.50 14.31 9.77
C GLN A 308 7.76 14.93 11.14
N THR A 309 8.91 15.60 11.29
CA THR A 309 9.25 16.34 12.51
C THR A 309 8.38 17.58 12.68
N THR A 310 8.06 17.97 13.92
CA THR A 310 7.17 19.12 14.19
C THR A 310 7.85 20.31 14.90
N GLY A 311 9.17 20.42 14.78
CA GLY A 311 9.98 21.29 15.64
C GLY A 311 10.19 20.62 16.99
N ALA A 312 11.26 19.84 17.12
CA ALA A 312 11.34 18.83 18.18
C ALA A 312 12.77 18.42 18.53
N SER A 313 12.93 17.85 19.72
CA SER A 313 14.19 17.29 20.20
C SER A 313 14.08 15.86 20.71
N ASN A 314 15.22 15.15 20.71
CA ASN A 314 15.35 13.78 21.23
C ASN A 314 14.48 12.77 20.45
N ILE A 315 14.84 12.58 19.19
CA ILE A 315 14.14 11.68 18.28
C ILE A 315 15.05 10.51 17.90
N VAL A 316 14.53 9.29 17.96
CA VAL A 316 15.21 8.09 17.49
C VAL A 316 14.31 7.37 16.48
N VAL A 317 14.80 7.19 15.27
CA VAL A 317 14.16 6.42 14.20
C VAL A 317 15.13 5.32 13.80
N ARG A 318 14.84 4.08 14.19
CA ARG A 318 15.78 2.96 13.97
C ARG A 318 15.17 1.65 13.52
N GLY A 319 15.85 0.94 12.62
CA GLY A 319 15.43 -0.43 12.28
C GLY A 319 14.12 -0.49 11.50
N ASN A 320 13.63 0.60 10.89
CA ASN A 320 12.30 0.64 10.27
C ASN A 320 12.33 0.36 8.77
N SER A 321 11.17 -0.03 8.22
CA SER A 321 10.88 -0.01 6.79
C SER A 321 9.96 1.16 6.47
N LEU A 322 10.44 2.10 5.67
CA LEU A 322 9.72 3.32 5.28
C LEU A 322 9.54 3.31 3.76
N GLU A 323 8.33 2.99 3.32
CA GLU A 323 7.99 2.88 1.90
C GLU A 323 7.12 4.06 1.48
N THR A 324 7.79 5.14 1.12
CA THR A 324 7.18 6.36 0.60
C THR A 324 7.17 6.33 -0.93
N TYR A 325 6.78 5.21 -1.51
CA TYR A 325 6.54 5.06 -2.94
C TYR A 325 5.31 4.19 -3.17
N ASN A 326 4.41 4.63 -4.04
CA ASN A 326 3.31 3.81 -4.53
C ASN A 326 3.69 3.26 -5.92
N PRO A 327 4.03 1.97 -6.04
CA PRO A 327 4.46 1.38 -7.31
C PRO A 327 3.34 1.32 -8.36
N ILE A 328 2.07 1.39 -7.93
CA ILE A 328 0.89 1.34 -8.83
C ILE A 328 0.64 2.70 -9.49
N THR A 329 0.84 3.79 -8.77
CA THR A 329 0.71 5.16 -9.30
C THR A 329 2.05 5.75 -9.75
N ARG A 330 3.16 5.07 -9.43
CA ARG A 330 4.53 5.59 -9.49
C ARG A 330 4.67 6.93 -8.75
N ASP A 331 3.93 7.05 -7.66
CA ASP A 331 3.94 8.25 -6.85
C ASP A 331 5.03 8.12 -5.78
N PRO A 332 6.11 8.91 -5.85
CA PRO A 332 7.18 8.90 -4.86
C PRO A 332 6.78 9.59 -3.55
N PHE A 333 5.50 9.94 -3.34
CA PHE A 333 5.09 10.64 -2.13
C PHE A 333 5.94 11.90 -1.88
N ASN A 334 6.30 12.23 -0.63
CA ASN A 334 7.14 13.38 -0.33
C ASN A 334 8.49 12.99 0.31
N ALA A 335 8.50 12.26 1.42
CA ALA A 335 9.75 11.77 2.02
C ALA A 335 9.56 10.54 2.93
N CYS A 336 10.61 9.76 3.16
CA CYS A 336 10.65 8.82 4.29
C CYS A 336 10.71 9.58 5.61
N ILE A 337 11.44 10.69 5.64
CA ILE A 337 11.41 11.63 6.76
C ILE A 337 11.53 13.07 6.26
N MET A 338 10.66 13.94 6.76
CA MET A 338 10.68 15.37 6.51
C MET A 338 11.11 16.14 7.76
N ILE A 339 12.22 16.89 7.64
CA ILE A 339 12.88 17.60 8.73
C ILE A 339 12.63 19.11 8.66
N GLY A 340 12.20 19.68 9.80
CA GLY A 340 11.95 21.11 10.01
C GLY A 340 10.56 21.60 9.58
N SER A 341 9.57 20.70 9.45
CA SER A 341 8.28 20.92 8.74
C SER A 341 7.34 22.01 9.32
N THR A 342 6.11 22.10 8.77
CA THR A 342 5.07 23.13 8.92
C THR A 342 4.85 23.73 10.32
N THR A 343 5.21 23.04 11.41
CA THR A 343 4.97 23.52 12.77
C THR A 343 6.22 24.05 13.49
N GLY A 344 7.42 23.89 12.95
CA GLY A 344 8.62 24.47 13.55
C GLY A 344 9.95 24.07 12.88
N PRO A 345 10.83 25.04 12.57
CA PRO A 345 12.10 24.77 11.88
C PRO A 345 13.22 24.28 12.82
N VAL A 346 13.01 24.24 14.14
CA VAL A 346 14.06 23.89 15.11
C VAL A 346 14.03 22.38 15.39
N VAL A 347 15.07 21.65 15.02
CA VAL A 347 15.16 20.21 15.29
C VAL A 347 16.52 19.88 15.91
N SER A 348 16.54 19.12 17.01
CA SER A 348 17.80 18.73 17.64
C SER A 348 17.82 17.28 18.13
N ASN A 349 19.02 16.68 18.21
CA ASN A 349 19.20 15.31 18.72
C ASN A 349 18.32 14.28 18.01
N LEU A 350 18.39 14.22 16.68
CA LEU A 350 17.68 13.24 15.86
C LEU A 350 18.67 12.19 15.37
N THR A 351 18.42 10.92 15.68
CA THR A 351 19.16 9.79 15.10
C THR A 351 18.26 9.01 14.16
N PHE A 352 18.66 8.91 12.90
CA PHE A 352 18.00 8.12 11.87
C PHE A 352 18.98 7.03 11.42
N GLU A 353 18.80 5.82 11.95
CA GLU A 353 19.77 4.75 11.80
C GLU A 353 19.19 3.40 11.41
N ASN A 354 19.92 2.63 10.61
CA ASN A 354 19.52 1.26 10.25
C ASN A 354 18.07 1.18 9.74
N ASN A 355 17.60 2.14 8.96
CA ASN A 355 16.28 2.10 8.34
C ASN A 355 16.41 1.71 6.87
N TYR A 356 15.44 0.95 6.36
CA TYR A 356 15.16 0.88 4.93
C TYR A 356 14.25 2.04 4.55
N CYS A 357 14.65 2.80 3.54
CA CYS A 357 13.86 3.91 3.02
C CYS A 357 13.80 3.83 1.50
N ASN A 358 12.59 3.80 0.96
CA ASN A 358 12.38 3.79 -0.48
C ASN A 358 11.28 4.78 -0.89
N GLY A 359 11.55 5.59 -1.90
CA GLY A 359 10.67 6.67 -2.33
C GLY A 359 11.02 8.03 -1.75
N GLY A 360 10.09 8.96 -1.88
CA GLY A 360 10.25 10.38 -1.59
C GLY A 360 10.48 11.24 -2.85
N ASN A 361 10.01 12.48 -2.86
CA ASN A 361 10.58 13.50 -3.74
C ASN A 361 12.08 13.59 -3.49
N TYR A 362 12.43 13.77 -2.22
CA TYR A 362 13.70 13.34 -1.67
C TYR A 362 13.41 12.33 -0.57
N SER A 363 14.16 11.23 -0.50
CA SER A 363 13.99 10.23 0.57
C SER A 363 14.12 10.85 1.97
N ILE A 364 15.08 11.75 2.11
CA ILE A 364 15.34 12.59 3.28
C ILE A 364 15.03 14.04 2.87
N GLY A 365 13.86 14.52 3.28
CA GLY A 365 13.43 15.90 3.06
C GLY A 365 13.98 16.82 4.14
N ILE A 366 14.63 17.91 3.72
CA ILE A 366 15.19 18.92 4.61
C ILE A 366 14.72 20.28 4.15
N ARG A 367 14.13 21.05 5.07
CA ARG A 367 13.74 22.43 4.80
C ARG A 367 14.94 23.36 4.77
N GLU A 368 14.78 24.42 3.99
CA GLU A 368 15.79 25.46 3.80
C GLU A 368 16.05 26.25 5.08
N ASP A 369 15.01 26.54 5.84
CA ASP A 369 15.05 27.31 7.08
C ASP A 369 15.33 26.45 8.33
N LEU A 370 15.73 25.19 8.16
CA LEU A 370 16.02 24.27 9.27
C LEU A 370 17.11 24.86 10.18
N ASN A 371 16.77 25.11 11.44
CA ASN A 371 17.72 25.34 12.52
C ASN A 371 17.98 24.00 13.23
N GLY A 372 18.92 23.24 12.66
CA GLY A 372 19.25 21.89 13.08
C GLY A 372 20.45 21.82 14.01
N SER A 373 20.47 20.89 14.97
CA SER A 373 21.69 20.51 15.69
C SER A 373 21.71 19.02 16.04
N ASN A 374 22.87 18.38 15.87
CA ASN A 374 23.06 16.98 16.23
C ASN A 374 22.02 16.03 15.57
N ILE A 375 21.83 16.19 14.26
CA ILE A 375 20.99 15.31 13.43
C ILE A 375 21.91 14.32 12.70
N ARG A 376 21.69 13.02 12.85
CA ARG A 376 22.62 11.99 12.36
C ARG A 376 21.92 10.95 11.50
N PHE A 377 22.51 10.67 10.34
CA PHE A 377 22.09 9.62 9.43
C PHE A 377 23.21 8.60 9.26
N ARG A 378 22.96 7.35 9.64
CA ARG A 378 23.96 6.26 9.54
C ARG A 378 23.32 4.91 9.31
N GLN A 379 24.03 4.00 8.66
CA GLN A 379 23.65 2.59 8.52
C GLN A 379 22.32 2.37 7.79
N ASN A 380 21.80 3.37 7.07
CA ASN A 380 20.53 3.24 6.38
C ASN A 380 20.71 2.57 5.01
N VAL A 381 19.63 1.94 4.54
CA VAL A 381 19.57 1.26 3.26
C VAL A 381 18.52 1.96 2.40
N PHE A 382 18.92 2.43 1.22
CA PHE A 382 18.05 3.22 0.36
C PHE A 382 17.64 2.46 -0.89
N GLY A 383 16.35 2.52 -1.22
CA GLY A 383 15.84 2.17 -2.54
C GLY A 383 15.98 3.31 -3.55
N ARG A 384 15.64 3.05 -4.81
CA ARG A 384 15.86 3.96 -5.94
C ARG A 384 14.63 4.75 -6.36
N ASP A 385 13.47 4.53 -5.75
CA ASP A 385 12.19 5.06 -6.23
C ASP A 385 11.92 6.53 -5.85
N PHE A 386 12.98 7.32 -5.61
CA PHE A 386 12.86 8.75 -5.32
C PHE A 386 12.76 9.59 -6.60
N ARG A 387 12.26 10.83 -6.51
CA ARG A 387 12.14 11.73 -7.67
C ARG A 387 13.42 12.52 -7.99
N PHE A 388 14.01 13.15 -6.98
CA PHE A 388 15.08 14.14 -7.17
C PHE A 388 16.43 13.67 -6.61
N GLY A 389 16.42 13.00 -5.47
CA GLY A 389 17.64 12.51 -4.82
C GLY A 389 17.34 11.82 -3.50
N VAL A 390 18.38 11.36 -2.81
CA VAL A 390 18.22 10.81 -1.47
C VAL A 390 18.09 11.93 -0.44
N VAL A 391 18.98 12.93 -0.48
CA VAL A 391 19.01 13.98 0.54
C VAL A 391 18.75 15.33 -0.11
N ALA A 392 17.73 16.03 0.36
CA ALA A 392 17.57 17.43 0.03
C ALA A 392 18.59 18.24 0.83
N ARG A 393 19.26 19.22 0.21
CA ARG A 393 20.19 20.15 0.92
C ARG A 393 21.23 19.40 1.78
N PRO A 394 22.06 18.53 1.17
CA PRO A 394 23.02 17.69 1.89
C PRO A 394 24.08 18.48 2.68
N THR A 395 24.22 19.78 2.42
CA THR A 395 25.14 20.69 3.12
C THR A 395 24.49 21.48 4.26
N GLN A 396 23.23 21.20 4.64
CA GLN A 396 22.54 21.90 5.72
C GLN A 396 23.29 21.74 7.06
N ALA A 397 23.50 22.85 7.76
CA ALA A 397 24.19 22.85 9.04
C ALA A 397 23.46 22.00 10.10
N GLY A 398 24.23 21.41 11.02
CA GLY A 398 23.68 20.58 12.11
C GLY A 398 23.34 19.14 11.73
N ILE A 399 23.50 18.77 10.45
CA ILE A 399 23.30 17.41 9.94
C ILE A 399 24.65 16.73 9.73
N SER A 400 24.74 15.47 10.14
CA SER A 400 25.87 14.57 9.88
C SER A 400 25.40 13.36 9.08
N TRP A 401 26.03 13.15 7.93
CA TRP A 401 25.81 12.00 7.07
C TRP A 401 27.02 11.07 7.13
N ASP A 402 26.84 9.89 7.72
CA ASP A 402 27.88 8.86 7.73
C ASP A 402 27.92 8.14 6.38
N LYS A 403 28.65 8.73 5.44
CA LYS A 403 28.74 8.28 4.05
C LYS A 403 29.00 6.76 3.89
N PRO A 404 30.01 6.14 4.54
CA PRO A 404 30.31 4.73 4.31
C PRO A 404 29.21 3.77 4.79
N SER A 405 28.36 4.18 5.73
CA SER A 405 27.34 3.28 6.30
C SER A 405 25.97 3.43 5.67
N ASN A 406 25.66 4.56 5.04
CA ASN A 406 24.44 4.72 4.25
C ASN A 406 24.65 4.13 2.85
N VAL A 407 23.89 3.09 2.50
CA VAL A 407 24.15 2.29 1.29
C VAL A 407 22.89 2.04 0.48
N TRP A 408 23.04 1.72 -0.80
CA TRP A 408 21.91 1.30 -1.62
C TRP A 408 21.46 -0.12 -1.31
N ALA A 409 20.17 -0.38 -1.51
CA ALA A 409 19.58 -1.71 -1.33
C ALA A 409 20.08 -2.72 -2.37
N ASP A 410 20.32 -2.28 -3.60
CA ASP A 410 20.65 -3.12 -4.76
C ASP A 410 22.13 -3.53 -4.80
N ASP A 411 23.05 -2.58 -4.62
CA ASP A 411 24.49 -2.81 -4.83
C ASP A 411 25.34 -2.60 -3.57
N ARG A 412 24.72 -2.21 -2.45
CA ARG A 412 25.36 -1.92 -1.16
C ARG A 412 26.46 -0.85 -1.23
N ARG A 413 26.55 -0.10 -2.32
CA ARG A 413 27.52 1.00 -2.45
C ARG A 413 27.07 2.18 -1.60
N PRO A 414 28.01 3.00 -1.10
CA PRO A 414 27.69 4.21 -0.38
C PRO A 414 26.76 5.13 -1.16
N VAL A 415 25.72 5.63 -0.49
CA VAL A 415 24.88 6.71 -1.00
C VAL A 415 25.62 8.03 -0.81
N VAL A 416 25.83 8.72 -1.93
CA VAL A 416 26.31 10.11 -1.90
C VAL A 416 25.09 11.00 -1.69
N PRO A 417 25.05 11.79 -0.60
CA PRO A 417 23.90 12.62 -0.25
C PRO A 417 23.74 13.80 -1.21
#